data_AF-A0A3D6C6C5-F1
#
_entry.id   AF-A0A3D6C6C5-F1
#
_cell.length_a   1.000
_cell.length_b   1.000
_cell.length_c   1.000
_cell.angle_alpha   90.00
_cell.angle_beta   90.00
_cell.angle_gamma   90.00
#
_symmetry.space_group_name_H-M   'P 1'
#
loop_
_entity.id
_entity.type
_entity.pdbx_description
1 polymer ?
#
loop_
_entity_poly.entity_id
_entity_poly.type
_entity_poly.pdbx_seq_one_letter_code
_entity_poly.pdbx_strand_id
1 'polypeptide(L)'
;MEKPNKCCAPGEYTCQVPMPISGRRQEIDVCIADLVTALNAANITTVASCCGHGRQHGSIVLEDGRELVIREFEPEIEAILKMSDDEILEQAARDGIDTEAVAADVKAIWEKVKAACCNCPHEAKPCNALQVDCPNAVMPEGEG
;
A
#
# COMPACT_ATOMS: atom_id res chain seq x y z
N MET A 1 11.24 22.08 -4.28
CA MET A 1 9.88 22.19 -3.71
C MET A 1 9.89 21.38 -2.42
N GLU A 2 9.43 21.96 -1.31
CA GLU A 2 9.22 21.18 -0.09
C GLU A 2 8.06 20.21 -0.31
N LYS A 3 8.23 18.95 0.10
CA LYS A 3 7.17 17.94 0.02
C LYS A 3 6.06 18.34 1.00
N PRO A 4 4.78 18.38 0.59
CA PRO A 4 3.68 18.56 1.53
C PRO A 4 3.77 17.49 2.63
N ASN A 5 3.46 17.83 3.88
CA ASN A 5 3.45 16.87 4.99
C ASN A 5 2.05 16.62 5.55
N LYS A 6 1.02 17.23 4.95
CA LYS A 6 -0.38 17.14 5.36
C LYS A 6 -1.29 17.05 4.15
N CYS A 7 -2.45 16.43 4.36
CA CYS A 7 -3.54 16.43 3.40
C CYS A 7 -4.12 17.85 3.23
N CYS A 8 -4.65 18.14 2.04
CA CYS A 8 -5.41 19.36 1.76
C CYS A 8 -6.92 19.10 1.78
N ALA A 9 -7.73 20.17 1.70
CA ALA A 9 -9.17 20.00 1.54
C ALA A 9 -9.50 19.42 0.14
N PRO A 10 -10.63 18.72 -0.03
CA PRO A 10 -11.03 18.20 -1.33
C PRO A 10 -11.14 19.34 -2.36
N GLY A 11 -10.55 19.14 -3.54
CA GLY A 11 -10.55 20.12 -4.63
C GLY A 11 -9.37 21.10 -4.62
N GLU A 12 -8.56 21.14 -3.55
CA GLU A 12 -7.37 22.01 -3.50
C GLU A 12 -6.13 21.38 -4.16
N TYR A 13 -5.99 20.05 -4.05
CA TYR A 13 -4.91 19.24 -4.65
C TYR A 13 -3.47 19.69 -4.30
N THR A 14 -3.30 20.55 -3.29
CA THR A 14 -1.99 21.07 -2.87
C THR A 14 -1.14 20.06 -2.11
N CYS A 15 -1.72 18.94 -1.68
CA CYS A 15 -1.03 17.86 -0.98
C CYS A 15 -0.48 16.78 -1.91
N GLN A 16 -0.49 16.98 -3.24
CA GLN A 16 -0.03 15.98 -4.18
C GLN A 16 1.49 16.00 -4.36
N VAL A 17 2.05 14.82 -4.64
CA VAL A 17 3.46 14.63 -4.95
C VAL A 17 3.61 13.96 -6.32
N PRO A 18 4.53 14.43 -7.16
CA PRO A 18 4.73 13.86 -8.48
C PRO A 18 5.45 12.52 -8.40
N MET A 19 4.94 11.52 -9.10
CA MET A 19 5.54 10.18 -9.21
C MET A 19 5.57 9.71 -10.68
N PRO A 20 6.67 9.09 -11.13
CA PRO A 20 6.71 8.45 -12.44
C PRO A 20 6.03 7.08 -12.38
N ILE A 21 4.82 6.98 -12.94
CA ILE A 21 4.03 5.74 -13.02
C ILE A 21 3.73 5.46 -14.49
N SER A 22 4.06 4.25 -14.96
CA SER A 22 3.83 3.81 -16.35
C SER A 22 4.39 4.78 -17.40
N GLY A 23 5.58 5.32 -17.16
CA GLY A 23 6.25 6.26 -18.06
C GLY A 23 5.63 7.67 -18.11
N ARG A 24 4.70 7.99 -17.21
CA ARG A 24 4.06 9.31 -17.10
C ARG A 24 4.24 9.88 -15.70
N ARG A 25 4.26 11.20 -15.60
CA ARG A 25 4.17 11.90 -14.31
C ARG A 25 2.71 11.89 -13.85
N GLN A 26 2.45 11.34 -12.67
CA GLN A 26 1.16 11.37 -11.99
C GLN A 26 1.29 12.12 -10.66
N GLU A 27 0.27 12.86 -10.28
CA GLU A 27 0.22 13.59 -9.02
C GLU A 27 -0.58 12.75 -8.00
N ILE A 28 0.09 12.30 -6.94
CA ILE A 28 -0.46 11.35 -5.95
C ILE A 28 -0.61 12.06 -4.61
N ASP A 29 -1.74 11.86 -3.92
CA ASP A 29 -1.93 12.45 -2.59
C ASP A 29 -0.86 11.96 -1.61
N VAL A 30 -0.21 12.89 -0.92
CA VAL A 30 0.89 12.57 0.02
C VAL A 30 0.49 11.53 1.07
N CYS A 31 -0.77 11.53 1.51
CA CYS A 31 -1.30 10.63 2.54
C CYS A 31 -1.17 9.15 2.18
N ILE A 32 -1.21 8.81 0.89
CA ILE A 32 -1.16 7.44 0.40
C ILE A 32 0.02 7.23 -0.56
N ALA A 33 0.88 8.24 -0.73
CA ALA A 33 2.00 8.19 -1.66
C ALA A 33 2.94 7.02 -1.37
N ASP A 34 3.17 6.69 -0.10
CA ASP A 34 4.05 5.57 0.28
C ASP A 34 3.43 4.22 -0.11
N LEU A 35 2.11 4.06 0.02
CA LEU A 35 1.38 2.86 -0.42
C LEU A 35 1.43 2.71 -1.95
N VAL A 36 1.12 3.79 -2.68
CA VAL A 36 1.20 3.82 -4.14
C VAL A 36 2.63 3.53 -4.62
N THR A 37 3.64 4.08 -3.93
CA THR A 37 5.05 3.79 -4.23
C THR A 37 5.36 2.31 -4.04
N ALA A 38 4.98 1.73 -2.90
CA ALA A 38 5.25 0.34 -2.58
C ALA A 38 4.58 -0.63 -3.59
N LEU A 39 3.33 -0.36 -3.97
CA LEU A 39 2.61 -1.16 -4.96
C LEU A 39 3.28 -1.11 -6.33
N ASN A 40 3.59 0.08 -6.84
CA ASN A 40 4.24 0.20 -8.15
C ASN A 40 5.67 -0.37 -8.14
N ALA A 41 6.42 -0.22 -7.04
CA ALA A 41 7.72 -0.86 -6.87
C ALA A 41 7.61 -2.40 -6.90
N ALA A 42 6.48 -2.95 -6.45
CA ALA A 42 6.16 -4.38 -6.49
C ALA A 42 5.64 -4.88 -7.85
N ASN A 43 5.72 -4.07 -8.91
CA ASN A 43 5.09 -4.33 -10.20
C ASN A 43 3.57 -4.60 -10.08
N ILE A 44 2.93 -3.93 -9.12
CA ILE A 44 1.47 -3.87 -8.99
C ILE A 44 1.06 -2.46 -9.43
N THR A 45 0.81 -2.31 -10.73
CA THR A 45 0.53 -1.01 -11.35
C THR A 45 -0.75 -0.40 -10.78
N THR A 46 -0.66 0.83 -10.28
CA THR A 46 -1.84 1.61 -9.86
C THR A 46 -2.37 2.43 -11.03
N VAL A 47 -3.68 2.40 -11.27
CA VAL A 47 -4.34 3.18 -12.33
C VAL A 47 -4.88 4.50 -11.79
N ALA A 48 -5.45 4.48 -10.59
CA ALA A 48 -5.99 5.66 -9.93
C ALA A 48 -5.83 5.54 -8.42
N SER A 49 -5.69 6.67 -7.73
CA SER A 49 -5.62 6.67 -6.26
C SER A 49 -6.16 7.99 -5.70
N CYS A 50 -6.80 7.92 -4.54
CA CYS A 50 -7.27 9.08 -3.77
C CYS A 50 -7.26 8.72 -2.29
N CYS A 51 -6.75 9.60 -1.43
CA CYS A 51 -6.75 9.35 0.00
C CYS A 51 -8.12 9.59 0.68
N GLY A 52 -9.10 10.13 -0.06
CA GLY A 52 -10.43 10.46 0.46
C GLY A 52 -10.49 11.77 1.26
N HIS A 53 -9.35 12.45 1.44
CA HIS A 53 -9.24 13.78 2.07
C HIS A 53 -9.99 13.93 3.41
N GLY A 54 -10.03 12.86 4.22
CA GLY A 54 -10.71 12.82 5.52
C GLY A 54 -12.24 12.96 5.44
N ARG A 55 -12.85 12.82 4.26
CA ARG A 55 -14.31 12.86 4.06
C ARG A 55 -14.90 11.53 3.64
N GLN A 56 -14.08 10.65 3.08
CA GLN A 56 -14.47 9.33 2.60
C GLN A 56 -13.27 8.39 2.71
N HIS A 57 -13.53 7.09 2.56
CA HIS A 57 -12.45 6.11 2.48
C HIS A 57 -11.53 6.41 1.30
N GLY A 58 -10.23 6.17 1.50
CA GLY A 58 -9.27 6.22 0.42
C GLY A 58 -9.46 5.02 -0.50
N SER A 59 -9.06 5.16 -1.76
CA SER A 59 -9.01 4.04 -2.70
C SER A 59 -7.77 4.06 -3.56
N ILE A 60 -7.32 2.86 -3.95
CA ILE A 60 -6.26 2.63 -4.91
C ILE A 60 -6.75 1.56 -5.89
N VAL A 61 -6.96 1.94 -7.14
CA VAL A 61 -7.40 1.04 -8.21
C VAL A 61 -6.17 0.46 -8.91
N LEU A 62 -6.13 -0.86 -9.05
CA LEU A 62 -5.05 -1.61 -9.66
C LEU A 62 -5.37 -1.96 -11.12
N GLU A 63 -4.32 -2.13 -11.93
CA GLU A 63 -4.43 -2.46 -13.36
C GLU A 63 -5.07 -3.84 -13.60
N ASP A 64 -4.95 -4.75 -12.64
CA ASP A 64 -5.55 -6.09 -12.70
C ASP A 64 -7.05 -6.12 -12.36
N GLY A 65 -7.67 -4.96 -12.13
CA GLY A 65 -9.10 -4.81 -11.85
C GLY A 65 -9.47 -4.84 -10.37
N ARG A 66 -8.50 -5.01 -9.46
CA ARG A 66 -8.74 -4.96 -8.01
C ARG A 66 -8.70 -3.53 -7.47
N GLU A 67 -9.34 -3.30 -6.32
CA GLU A 67 -9.33 -2.01 -5.61
C GLU A 67 -8.93 -2.24 -4.14
N LEU A 68 -7.94 -1.48 -3.66
CA LEU A 68 -7.67 -1.38 -2.22
C LEU A 68 -8.46 -0.20 -1.65
N VAL A 69 -9.28 -0.46 -0.63
CA VAL A 69 -10.00 0.56 0.12
C VAL A 69 -9.27 0.81 1.45
N ILE A 70 -8.88 2.06 1.67
CA ILE A 70 -8.18 2.51 2.88
C ILE A 70 -9.23 3.11 3.81
N ARG A 71 -9.48 2.44 4.91
CA ARG A 71 -10.40 2.88 5.96
C ARG A 71 -9.60 3.44 7.12
N GLU A 72 -10.05 4.56 7.68
CA GLU A 72 -9.55 5.01 8.97
C GLU A 72 -10.01 4.02 10.06
N PHE A 73 -9.28 3.98 11.17
CA PHE A 73 -9.64 3.15 12.33
C PHE A 73 -10.93 3.67 12.97
N GLU A 74 -12.07 3.27 12.41
CA GLU A 74 -13.40 3.42 12.98
C GLU A 74 -13.60 2.37 14.09
N PRO A 75 -14.47 2.61 15.09
CA PRO A 75 -14.80 1.62 16.12
C PRO A 75 -15.36 0.30 15.54
N GLU A 76 -15.89 0.31 14.31
CA GLU A 76 -16.29 -0.91 13.60
C GLU A 76 -15.10 -1.78 13.20
N ILE A 77 -13.93 -1.19 12.89
CA ILE A 77 -12.70 -1.96 12.66
C ILE A 77 -12.20 -2.57 13.96
N GLU A 78 -12.34 -1.86 15.09
CA GLU A 78 -12.04 -2.45 16.40
C GLU A 78 -12.96 -3.65 16.70
N ALA A 79 -14.22 -3.59 16.26
CA ALA A 79 -15.11 -4.74 16.33
C ALA A 79 -14.61 -5.90 15.47
N ILE A 80 -14.19 -5.65 14.21
CA ILE A 80 -13.62 -6.68 13.32
C ILE A 80 -12.34 -7.29 13.89
N LEU A 81 -11.44 -6.47 14.47
CA LEU A 81 -10.21 -6.95 15.10
C LEU A 81 -10.46 -7.76 16.37
N LYS A 82 -11.63 -7.60 16.99
CA LYS A 82 -12.08 -8.38 18.15
C LYS A 82 -12.91 -9.59 17.75
N MET A 83 -13.32 -9.71 16.49
CA MET A 83 -13.96 -10.92 15.98
C MET A 83 -12.93 -12.05 15.98
N SER A 84 -13.38 -13.21 16.42
CA SER A 84 -12.65 -14.46 16.22
C SER A 84 -12.58 -14.82 14.73
N ASP A 85 -11.58 -15.63 14.37
CA ASP A 85 -11.44 -16.15 13.00
C ASP A 85 -12.76 -16.82 12.52
N ASP A 86 -13.45 -17.54 13.41
CA ASP A 86 -14.74 -18.18 13.11
C ASP A 86 -15.84 -17.17 12.77
N GLU A 87 -15.94 -16.06 13.51
CA GLU A 87 -16.90 -14.99 13.26
C GLU A 87 -16.60 -14.25 11.94
N ILE A 88 -15.31 -14.07 11.62
CA ILE A 88 -14.88 -13.47 10.35
C ILE A 88 -15.27 -14.37 9.18
N LEU A 89 -15.04 -15.68 9.29
CA LEU A 89 -15.41 -16.66 8.28
C LEU A 89 -16.93 -16.73 8.09
N GLU A 90 -17.70 -16.70 9.18
CA GLU A 90 -19.16 -16.71 9.10
C GLU A 90 -19.71 -15.44 8.42
N GLN A 91 -19.16 -14.26 8.77
CA GLN A 91 -19.56 -13.01 8.14
C GLN A 91 -19.18 -12.97 6.65
N ALA A 92 -17.97 -13.41 6.30
CA ALA A 92 -17.55 -13.50 4.92
C ALA A 92 -18.45 -14.46 4.11
N ALA A 93 -18.87 -15.59 4.70
CA ALA A 93 -19.81 -16.50 4.06
C ALA A 93 -21.20 -15.87 3.84
N ARG A 94 -21.71 -15.09 4.79
CA ARG A 94 -22.97 -14.33 4.61
C ARG A 94 -22.87 -13.31 3.48
N ASP A 95 -21.71 -12.67 3.36
CA ASP A 95 -21.43 -11.66 2.34
C ASP A 95 -21.05 -12.28 0.97
N GLY A 96 -20.97 -13.61 0.88
CA GLY A 96 -20.60 -14.33 -0.34
C GLY A 96 -19.14 -14.14 -0.75
N ILE A 97 -18.26 -13.83 0.21
CA ILE A 97 -16.85 -13.59 0.01
C ILE A 97 -16.10 -14.92 -0.01
N ASP A 98 -15.34 -15.17 -1.07
CA ASP A 98 -14.41 -16.29 -1.14
C ASP A 98 -13.14 -15.96 -0.34
N THR A 99 -13.12 -16.35 0.94
CA THR A 99 -12.01 -16.07 1.85
C THR A 99 -10.71 -16.76 1.46
N GLU A 100 -10.78 -17.90 0.76
CA GLU A 100 -9.59 -18.64 0.33
C GLU A 100 -8.92 -17.92 -0.85
N ALA A 101 -9.72 -17.43 -1.80
CA ALA A 101 -9.24 -16.56 -2.89
C ALA A 101 -8.66 -15.26 -2.35
N VAL A 102 -9.33 -14.59 -1.40
CA VAL A 102 -8.82 -13.36 -0.76
C VAL A 102 -7.49 -13.61 -0.06
N ALA A 103 -7.37 -14.70 0.71
CA ALA A 103 -6.13 -15.04 1.41
C ALA A 103 -4.97 -15.31 0.44
N ALA A 104 -5.24 -16.02 -0.66
CA ALA A 104 -4.25 -16.26 -1.71
C ALA A 104 -3.77 -14.95 -2.36
N ASP A 105 -4.70 -14.03 -2.65
CA ASP A 105 -4.42 -12.72 -3.23
C ASP A 105 -3.60 -11.83 -2.31
N VAL A 106 -3.99 -11.73 -1.04
CA VAL A 106 -3.27 -10.94 -0.01
C VAL A 106 -1.84 -11.48 0.14
N LYS A 107 -1.68 -12.81 0.20
CA LYS A 107 -0.36 -13.45 0.26
C LYS A 107 0.47 -13.14 -0.98
N ALA A 108 -0.12 -13.21 -2.17
CA ALA A 108 0.59 -12.91 -3.42
C ALA A 108 1.04 -11.44 -3.49
N ILE A 109 0.20 -10.50 -3.04
CA ILE A 109 0.55 -9.08 -2.92
C ILE A 109 1.72 -8.92 -1.94
N TRP A 110 1.63 -9.52 -0.76
CA TRP A 110 2.67 -9.44 0.26
C TRP A 110 4.03 -9.93 -0.24
N GLU A 111 4.07 -11.09 -0.89
CA GLU A 111 5.31 -11.64 -1.43
C GLU A 111 5.93 -10.75 -2.52
N LYS A 112 5.10 -10.13 -3.39
CA LYS A 112 5.58 -9.15 -4.39
C LYS A 112 6.18 -7.91 -3.73
N VAL A 113 5.48 -7.35 -2.73
CA VAL A 113 5.97 -6.19 -1.97
C VAL A 113 7.28 -6.52 -1.27
N LYS A 114 7.36 -7.66 -0.60
CA LYS A 114 8.56 -8.14 0.08
C LYS A 114 9.74 -8.31 -0.88
N ALA A 115 9.51 -8.92 -2.05
CA ALA A 115 10.53 -9.11 -3.07
C ALA A 115 11.05 -7.77 -3.62
N ALA A 116 10.17 -6.79 -3.87
CA ALA A 116 10.56 -5.46 -4.33
C ALA A 116 11.40 -4.70 -3.30
N CYS A 117 11.08 -4.82 -2.02
CA CYS A 117 11.90 -4.26 -0.95
C CYS A 117 13.31 -4.87 -0.92
N CYS A 118 13.43 -6.18 -1.20
CA CYS A 118 14.72 -6.88 -1.20
C CYS A 118 15.59 -6.61 -2.45
N ASN A 119 15.03 -5.98 -3.48
CA ASN A 119 15.72 -5.72 -4.76
C ASN A 119 16.04 -4.22 -4.97
N CYS A 120 16.00 -3.42 -3.91
CA CYS A 120 16.27 -1.99 -3.98
C CYS A 120 17.77 -1.73 -4.19
N PRO A 121 18.19 -0.88 -5.16
CA PRO A 121 19.59 -0.54 -5.39
C PRO A 121 20.19 0.41 -4.33
N HIS A 122 19.41 0.78 -3.31
CA HIS A 122 19.88 1.64 -2.23
C HIS A 122 20.66 0.81 -1.21
N GLU A 123 21.98 1.01 -1.21
CA GLU A 123 22.95 0.54 -0.24
C GLU A 123 22.36 0.33 1.17
N ALA A 124 22.34 -0.93 1.60
CA ALA A 124 22.47 -1.44 2.97
C ALA A 124 22.03 -0.53 4.14
N LYS A 125 20.92 0.18 4.01
CA LYS A 125 20.22 0.79 5.15
C LYS A 125 19.05 -0.10 5.49
N PRO A 126 18.77 -0.36 6.79
CA PRO A 126 17.56 -1.07 7.17
C PRO A 126 16.38 -0.36 6.51
N CYS A 127 15.54 -1.13 5.81
CA CYS A 127 14.27 -0.62 5.29
C CYS A 127 13.38 -0.30 6.51
N ASN A 128 13.58 0.88 7.08
CA ASN A 128 12.86 1.39 8.23
C ASN A 128 11.33 1.44 8.00
N ALA A 129 10.89 1.35 6.74
CA ALA A 129 9.48 1.38 6.35
C ALA A 129 8.72 0.06 6.63
N LEU A 130 9.40 -1.09 6.74
CA LEU A 130 8.71 -2.38 6.88
C LEU A 130 9.21 -3.26 8.03
N GLN A 131 10.33 -2.92 8.70
CA GLN A 131 10.94 -3.78 9.73
C GLN A 131 11.13 -5.25 9.29
N VAL A 132 11.18 -5.50 7.98
CA VAL A 132 11.46 -6.82 7.41
C VAL A 132 12.96 -6.96 7.26
N ASP A 133 13.53 -7.98 7.89
CA ASP A 133 14.91 -8.37 7.66
C ASP A 133 15.09 -8.69 6.16
N CYS A 134 15.96 -7.94 5.49
CA CYS A 134 16.35 -8.23 4.10
C CYS A 134 17.37 -9.37 4.11
N PRO A 135 17.02 -10.60 3.66
CA PRO A 135 17.95 -11.73 3.69
C PRO A 135 19.09 -11.59 2.66
N ASN A 136 18.97 -10.65 1.71
CA ASN A 136 19.91 -10.45 0.61
C ASN A 136 20.71 -9.14 0.71
N ALA A 137 20.92 -8.60 1.91
CA ALA A 137 21.86 -7.50 2.09
C ALA A 137 23.29 -7.98 1.80
N VAL A 138 23.70 -7.95 0.53
CA VAL A 138 25.08 -8.19 0.13
C VAL A 138 25.86 -6.94 0.55
N MET A 139 26.67 -7.07 1.60
CA MET A 139 27.67 -6.07 1.93
C MET A 139 28.59 -5.92 0.71
N PRO A 140 28.90 -4.70 0.23
CA PRO A 140 29.90 -4.55 -0.81
C PRO A 140 31.23 -5.09 -0.29
N GLU A 141 31.74 -6.14 -0.92
CA GLU A 141 33.11 -6.59 -0.69
C GLU A 141 34.05 -5.56 -1.30
N GLY A 142 34.62 -4.72 -0.43
CA GLY A 142 35.81 -3.94 -0.74
C GLY A 142 35.60 -2.44 -0.84
N GLU A 143 35.86 -1.75 0.27
CA GLU A 143 36.68 -0.53 0.25
C GLU A 143 37.73 -0.70 1.36
N GLY A 144 39.00 -0.55 0.98
CA GLY A 144 40.17 -0.68 1.87
C GLY A 144 40.53 0.59 2.62
#